data_AF-A0A969JLV4-F1
#
_entry.id   AF-A0A969JLV4-F1
#
_cell.length_a   1.000
_cell.length_b   1.000
_cell.length_c   1.000
_cell.angle_alpha   90.00
_cell.angle_beta   90.00
_cell.angle_gamma   90.00
#
_symmetry.space_group_name_H-M   'P 1'
#
loop_
_entity.id
_entity.type
_entity.pdbx_description
1 polymer ?
#
loop_
_entity_poly.entity_id
_entity_poly.type
_entity_poly.pdbx_seq_one_letter_code
_entity_poly.pdbx_strand_id
1 'polypeptide(L)'
;MFAASHELAFSYENRPNSEVDTAYVAGRPVRQVVRLTRIDVLYQGAVLRRYELAYEPALAITGRSRLASVRECGAGGTECLAPTVFEWQNATAGLGNESGLAATVVNAGYLAESHLWNTADINGDGRSDYVWAGGTSLASATIRYRLGLAGGGFGPEVDTSIACPNGIGVPFDRNGDGRDDLLTIPAARIWTIVPGTDGGLGCPGHDRSPGADADGRLSRPRSQRRRSRRHRLVRTPGFLQQQPGRAGPIRTCRRRILRGTCDPLRAIGSGRVRDGTGGHVPGRPGQRIDLDGDGTEELLMNEEYTIARISAREYATEFFDGSFYGGVLFDFNGDGCTDYAYKHYTNRLRVRIGGCGLPWSGPELQGPVWTEAAILSALDWNGDGRDDLLLRSATNWRIALSAGDSLPAIADTGIPHGGAEAAVAADANGDGLRDLVTRAGGQFRLRLRSGVKPDLMLAATDGFGVAARYTYQPLTAAGIHVRGTSAIYPEQDMQTAATWSQSSMSRTAAARVPCRPASIGTKACASICWDAAC
;
A
#
# COMPACT_ATOMS: atom_id res chain seq x y z
N MET A 1 23.29 -36.57 -27.74
CA MET A 1 22.13 -35.67 -27.50
C MET A 1 21.53 -35.37 -28.85
N PHE A 2 20.25 -35.68 -29.08
CA PHE A 2 19.55 -35.18 -30.27
C PHE A 2 19.28 -33.69 -30.06
N ALA A 3 19.63 -32.85 -31.03
CA ALA A 3 19.27 -31.44 -30.99
C ALA A 3 17.75 -31.30 -30.98
N ALA A 4 17.22 -30.31 -30.26
CA ALA A 4 15.79 -30.05 -30.25
C ALA A 4 15.33 -29.69 -31.68
N SER A 5 14.22 -30.28 -32.11
CA SER A 5 13.70 -29.99 -33.45
C SER A 5 12.99 -28.64 -33.51
N HIS A 6 12.53 -28.11 -32.37
CA HIS A 6 11.84 -26.84 -32.25
C HIS A 6 12.44 -26.05 -31.08
N GLU A 7 12.73 -24.78 -31.31
CA GLU A 7 13.32 -23.90 -30.31
C GLU A 7 12.67 -22.51 -30.36
N LEU A 8 12.63 -21.82 -29.21
CA LEU A 8 12.27 -20.42 -29.11
C LEU A 8 13.50 -19.65 -28.63
N ALA A 9 13.95 -18.68 -29.43
CA ALA A 9 15.05 -17.81 -29.05
C ALA A 9 14.52 -16.41 -28.71
N PHE A 10 14.86 -15.93 -27.52
CA PHE A 10 14.46 -14.62 -27.01
C PHE A 10 15.63 -13.65 -27.11
N SER A 11 15.43 -12.50 -27.74
CA SER A 11 16.40 -11.41 -27.78
C SER A 11 15.93 -10.26 -26.92
N TYR A 12 16.88 -9.65 -26.20
CA TYR A 12 16.60 -8.62 -25.21
C TYR A 12 17.44 -7.37 -25.47
N GLU A 13 16.97 -6.24 -24.97
CA GLU A 13 17.72 -5.00 -24.87
C GLU A 13 17.69 -4.46 -23.44
N ASN A 14 18.62 -3.57 -23.10
CA ASN A 14 18.61 -2.90 -21.80
C ASN A 14 17.39 -1.96 -21.71
N ARG A 15 16.73 -1.97 -20.56
CA ARG A 15 15.72 -0.96 -20.23
C ARG A 15 16.41 0.40 -20.02
N PRO A 16 15.70 1.52 -20.27
CA PRO A 16 16.15 2.83 -19.82
C PRO A 16 16.47 2.81 -18.32
N ASN A 17 17.58 3.42 -17.91
CA ASN A 17 18.02 3.41 -16.51
C ASN A 17 16.95 3.95 -15.53
N SER A 18 16.14 4.91 -15.98
CA SER A 18 15.06 5.50 -15.18
C SER A 18 13.85 4.58 -14.95
N GLU A 19 13.81 3.41 -15.59
CA GLU A 19 12.76 2.38 -15.42
C GLU A 19 13.26 1.19 -14.57
N VAL A 20 14.57 1.14 -14.28
CA VAL A 20 15.16 -0.01 -13.60
C VAL A 20 14.95 0.09 -12.10
N ASP A 21 14.05 -0.73 -11.60
CA ASP A 21 13.73 -0.76 -10.18
C ASP A 21 14.52 -1.82 -9.44
N THR A 22 14.75 -1.54 -8.15
CA THR A 22 15.33 -2.51 -7.22
C THR A 22 14.26 -2.94 -6.24
N ALA A 23 13.70 -4.13 -6.48
CA ALA A 23 12.85 -4.81 -5.53
C ALA A 23 13.69 -5.70 -4.62
N TYR A 24 13.18 -6.03 -3.43
CA TYR A 24 13.80 -7.01 -2.56
C TYR A 24 12.98 -8.31 -2.54
N VAL A 25 13.67 -9.44 -2.62
CA VAL A 25 13.07 -10.77 -2.45
C VAL A 25 13.97 -11.59 -1.56
N ALA A 26 13.46 -12.03 -0.41
CA ALA A 26 14.18 -12.78 0.62
C ALA A 26 15.49 -12.09 1.07
N GLY A 27 15.45 -10.78 1.32
CA GLY A 27 16.60 -9.99 1.79
C GLY A 27 17.62 -9.63 0.70
N ARG A 28 17.32 -9.89 -0.58
CA ARG A 28 18.26 -9.67 -1.69
C ARG A 28 17.68 -8.75 -2.76
N PRO A 29 18.48 -7.81 -3.29
CA PRO A 29 18.02 -6.95 -4.37
C PRO A 29 17.88 -7.74 -5.67
N VAL A 30 16.74 -7.56 -6.33
CA VAL A 30 16.42 -8.08 -7.66
C VAL A 30 16.15 -6.89 -8.56
N ARG A 31 16.73 -6.91 -9.77
CA ARG A 31 16.58 -5.85 -10.76
C ARG A 31 16.15 -6.43 -12.09
N GLN A 32 15.11 -5.84 -12.69
CA GLN A 32 14.72 -6.16 -14.06
C GLN A 32 15.34 -5.14 -15.02
N VAL A 33 16.52 -5.47 -15.55
CA VAL A 33 17.37 -4.55 -16.33
C VAL A 33 17.20 -4.67 -17.84
N VAL A 34 16.49 -5.70 -18.32
CA VAL A 34 16.26 -5.94 -19.74
C VAL A 34 14.78 -6.06 -20.08
N ARG A 35 14.43 -5.76 -21.33
CA ARG A 35 13.11 -5.99 -21.93
C ARG A 35 13.25 -6.78 -23.23
N LEU A 36 12.23 -7.57 -23.55
CA LEU A 36 12.21 -8.44 -24.72
C LEU A 36 11.97 -7.63 -26.00
N THR A 37 12.79 -7.82 -27.02
CA THR A 37 12.66 -7.13 -28.33
C THR A 37 12.31 -8.07 -29.46
N ARG A 38 12.62 -9.37 -29.33
CA ARG A 38 12.40 -10.34 -30.40
C ARG A 38 12.19 -11.75 -29.89
N ILE A 39 11.29 -12.47 -30.55
CA ILE A 39 11.13 -13.92 -30.40
C ILE A 39 11.33 -14.55 -31.77
N ASP A 40 12.34 -15.40 -31.92
CA ASP A 40 12.54 -16.22 -33.11
C ASP A 40 12.01 -17.64 -32.82
N VAL A 41 11.17 -18.16 -33.71
CA VAL A 41 10.69 -19.55 -33.69
C VAL A 41 11.54 -20.35 -34.67
N LEU A 42 12.26 -21.36 -34.18
CA LEU A 42 13.21 -22.13 -34.98
C LEU A 42 12.72 -23.57 -35.17
N TYR A 43 13.03 -24.11 -36.35
CA TYR A 43 12.91 -25.53 -36.66
C TYR A 43 14.24 -26.04 -37.19
N GLN A 44 14.80 -27.07 -36.54
CA GLN A 44 16.11 -27.65 -36.88
C GLN A 44 17.24 -26.60 -36.99
N GLY A 45 17.22 -25.60 -36.11
CA GLY A 45 18.20 -24.50 -36.07
C GLY A 45 17.99 -23.38 -37.09
N ALA A 46 17.01 -23.48 -38.00
CA ALA A 46 16.64 -22.41 -38.92
C ALA A 46 15.45 -21.60 -38.38
N VAL A 47 15.52 -20.27 -38.50
CA VAL A 47 14.37 -19.42 -38.14
C VAL A 47 13.24 -19.68 -39.13
N LEU A 48 12.06 -20.02 -38.60
CA LEU A 48 10.84 -20.19 -39.35
C LEU A 48 10.01 -18.90 -39.35
N ARG A 49 9.88 -18.28 -38.18
CA ARG A 49 9.11 -17.06 -37.95
C ARG A 49 9.78 -16.19 -36.90
N ARG A 50 9.49 -14.90 -36.96
CA ARG A 50 10.00 -13.88 -36.06
C ARG A 50 8.86 -12.99 -35.57
N TYR A 51 8.87 -12.69 -34.28
CA TYR A 51 8.03 -11.67 -33.67
C TYR A 51 8.92 -10.54 -33.19
N GLU A 52 8.69 -9.33 -33.70
CA GLU A 52 9.38 -8.11 -33.28
C GLU A 52 8.48 -7.32 -32.33
N LEU A 53 9.03 -6.94 -31.18
CA LEU A 53 8.33 -6.20 -30.14
C LEU A 53 8.88 -4.77 -30.12
N ALA A 54 7.99 -3.80 -30.34
CA ALA A 54 8.33 -2.38 -30.23
C ALA A 54 7.60 -1.77 -29.04
N TYR A 55 8.32 -0.92 -28.30
CA TYR A 55 7.78 -0.17 -27.15
C TYR A 55 7.50 1.27 -27.54
N GLU A 56 6.69 1.96 -26.74
CA GLU A 56 6.51 3.40 -26.88
C GLU A 56 7.88 4.11 -26.78
N PRO A 57 8.13 5.15 -27.61
CA PRO A 57 9.44 5.79 -27.67
C PRO A 57 9.78 6.58 -26.40
N ALA A 58 8.76 7.10 -25.71
CA ALA A 58 8.89 7.72 -24.41
C ALA A 58 8.32 6.78 -23.34
N LEU A 59 8.90 6.81 -22.14
CA LEU A 59 8.32 6.16 -20.98
C LEU A 59 6.98 6.83 -20.65
N ALA A 60 6.05 6.04 -20.10
CA ALA A 60 4.84 6.58 -19.51
C ALA A 60 5.18 7.57 -18.38
N ILE A 61 4.20 8.39 -17.97
CA ILE A 61 4.35 9.26 -16.79
C ILE A 61 4.73 8.45 -15.54
N THR A 62 4.32 7.18 -15.50
CA THR A 62 4.67 6.19 -14.48
C THR A 62 6.11 5.69 -14.57
N GLY A 63 6.92 6.18 -15.52
CA GLY A 63 8.28 5.71 -15.75
C GLY A 63 8.38 4.34 -16.43
N ARG A 64 7.26 3.69 -16.77
CA ARG A 64 7.24 2.32 -17.33
C ARG A 64 7.30 2.31 -18.86
N SER A 65 7.99 1.31 -19.41
CA SER A 65 7.91 0.96 -20.83
C SER A 65 6.59 0.25 -21.11
N ARG A 66 5.89 0.69 -22.16
CA ARG A 66 4.66 0.04 -22.61
C ARG A 66 4.85 -0.50 -24.02
N LEU A 67 4.39 -1.73 -24.23
CA LEU A 67 4.48 -2.39 -25.53
C LEU A 67 3.58 -1.65 -26.52
N ALA A 68 4.16 -1.06 -27.56
CA ALA A 68 3.42 -0.32 -28.58
C ALA A 68 2.92 -1.26 -29.68
N SER A 69 3.72 -2.27 -30.05
CA SER A 69 3.30 -3.24 -31.06
C SER A 69 4.04 -4.57 -31.01
N VAL A 70 3.41 -5.59 -31.58
CA VAL A 70 4.03 -6.87 -31.94
C VAL A 70 3.84 -7.09 -33.43
N ARG A 71 4.91 -7.41 -34.14
CA ARG A 71 4.90 -7.65 -35.59
C ARG A 71 5.42 -9.04 -35.91
N GLU A 72 4.62 -9.84 -36.61
CA GLU A 72 5.05 -11.13 -37.17
C GLU A 72 5.74 -10.92 -38.52
N CYS A 73 6.89 -11.55 -38.69
CA CYS A 73 7.69 -11.58 -39.89
C CYS A 73 8.10 -13.01 -40.25
N GLY A 74 8.31 -13.25 -41.55
CA GLY A 74 8.95 -14.47 -42.04
C GLY A 74 10.42 -14.58 -41.58
N ALA A 75 11.05 -15.71 -41.91
CA ALA A 75 12.42 -16.06 -41.51
C ALA A 75 13.47 -14.96 -41.75
N GLY A 76 13.33 -14.21 -42.85
CA GLY A 76 14.26 -13.13 -43.23
C GLY A 76 14.04 -11.79 -42.51
N GLY A 77 12.96 -11.63 -41.74
CA GLY A 77 12.64 -10.38 -41.02
C GLY A 77 12.20 -9.20 -41.90
N THR A 78 12.09 -9.38 -43.21
CA THR A 78 11.69 -8.34 -44.17
C THR A 78 10.26 -8.49 -44.66
N GLU A 79 9.76 -9.73 -44.72
CA GLU A 79 8.40 -10.08 -45.11
C GLU A 79 7.52 -10.10 -43.86
N CYS A 80 6.91 -8.96 -43.54
CA CYS A 80 6.18 -8.80 -42.29
C CYS A 80 4.72 -8.47 -42.51
N LEU A 81 3.87 -9.03 -41.65
CA LEU A 81 2.48 -8.62 -41.53
C LEU A 81 2.38 -7.18 -41.00
N ALA A 82 1.21 -6.58 -41.16
CA ALA A 82 0.88 -5.38 -40.41
C ALA A 82 0.89 -5.70 -38.90
N PRO A 83 1.44 -4.82 -38.06
CA PRO A 83 1.61 -5.09 -36.64
C PRO A 83 0.26 -5.11 -35.90
N THR A 84 0.20 -5.85 -34.81
CA THR A 84 -0.80 -5.61 -33.76
C THR A 84 -0.31 -4.45 -32.92
N VAL A 85 -1.12 -3.40 -32.76
CA VAL A 85 -0.80 -2.19 -32.01
C VAL A 85 -1.61 -2.09 -30.72
N PHE A 86 -1.01 -1.54 -29.68
CA PHE A 86 -1.64 -1.41 -28.36
C PHE A 86 -1.78 0.05 -27.94
N GLU A 87 -2.89 0.36 -27.30
CA GLU A 87 -3.17 1.66 -26.67
C GLU A 87 -3.24 1.48 -25.16
N TRP A 88 -2.71 2.43 -24.39
CA TRP A 88 -2.59 2.34 -22.93
C TRP A 88 -3.16 3.56 -22.22
N GLN A 89 -3.69 3.35 -21.01
CA GLN A 89 -4.21 4.39 -20.15
C GLN A 89 -3.07 5.18 -19.48
N ASN A 90 -3.09 6.50 -19.61
CA ASN A 90 -2.06 7.37 -19.02
C ASN A 90 -2.41 7.75 -17.57
N ALA A 91 -1.36 8.01 -16.77
CA ALA A 91 -1.50 8.59 -15.45
C ALA A 91 -1.74 10.10 -15.52
N THR A 92 -2.14 10.68 -14.40
CA THR A 92 -2.12 12.13 -14.17
C THR A 92 -1.58 12.36 -12.78
N ALA A 93 -0.52 13.15 -12.67
CA ALA A 93 0.09 13.41 -11.38
C ALA A 93 -0.71 14.45 -10.59
N GLY A 94 -0.76 14.26 -9.27
CA GLY A 94 -1.24 15.24 -8.31
C GLY A 94 -2.68 15.09 -7.84
N LEU A 95 -3.20 16.17 -7.27
CA LEU A 95 -4.47 16.19 -6.53
C LEU A 95 -5.45 17.17 -7.16
N GLY A 96 -6.72 16.81 -7.11
CA GLY A 96 -7.82 17.63 -7.59
C GLY A 96 -8.19 18.78 -6.66
N ASN A 97 -9.37 19.34 -6.92
CA ASN A 97 -9.94 20.42 -6.12
C ASN A 97 -10.24 19.95 -4.69
N GLU A 98 -10.20 20.90 -3.76
CA GLU A 98 -10.56 20.67 -2.38
C GLU A 98 -12.06 20.64 -2.19
N SER A 99 -12.53 19.68 -1.41
CA SER A 99 -13.87 19.64 -0.85
C SER A 99 -13.77 19.62 0.68
N GLY A 100 -14.51 20.49 1.34
CA GLY A 100 -14.48 20.63 2.79
C GLY A 100 -15.74 20.09 3.44
N LEU A 101 -15.60 19.44 4.59
CA LEU A 101 -16.71 19.02 5.44
C LEU A 101 -16.53 19.47 6.87
N ALA A 102 -17.57 20.12 7.40
CA ALA A 102 -17.61 20.48 8.80
C ALA A 102 -17.59 19.22 9.68
N ALA A 103 -16.65 19.19 10.61
CA ALA A 103 -16.60 18.26 11.71
C ALA A 103 -16.28 19.05 12.98
N THR A 104 -16.80 18.62 14.12
CA THR A 104 -16.38 19.15 15.42
C THR A 104 -15.51 18.11 16.09
N VAL A 105 -14.25 18.06 15.67
CA VAL A 105 -13.25 17.20 16.32
C VAL A 105 -12.80 17.88 17.61
N VAL A 106 -12.87 17.17 18.72
CA VAL A 106 -12.42 17.67 20.01
C VAL A 106 -10.97 18.13 19.95
N ASN A 107 -10.67 19.30 20.50
CA ASN A 107 -9.29 19.76 20.64
C ASN A 107 -8.74 19.24 21.97
N ALA A 108 -7.72 18.38 21.91
CA ALA A 108 -7.03 17.86 23.07
C ALA A 108 -5.52 17.94 22.83
N GLY A 109 -4.89 19.06 23.23
CA GLY A 109 -3.48 19.35 22.97
C GLY A 109 -2.45 18.40 23.60
N TYR A 110 -2.89 17.37 24.34
CA TYR A 110 -2.04 16.31 24.90
C TYR A 110 -2.24 14.95 24.21
N LEU A 111 -3.21 14.81 23.31
CA LEU A 111 -3.37 13.63 22.47
C LEU A 111 -2.82 13.92 21.07
N ALA A 112 -2.19 12.93 20.46
CA ALA A 112 -1.81 13.01 19.06
C ALA A 112 -3.08 13.05 18.17
N GLU A 113 -2.98 13.74 17.04
CA GLU A 113 -4.07 13.83 16.03
C GLU A 113 -4.64 12.46 15.64
N SER A 114 -3.77 11.45 15.53
CA SER A 114 -4.15 10.07 15.19
C SER A 114 -5.03 9.37 16.22
N HIS A 115 -5.09 9.86 17.47
CA HIS A 115 -6.02 9.35 18.48
C HIS A 115 -7.37 10.06 18.43
N LEU A 116 -7.45 11.21 17.76
CA LEU A 116 -8.65 12.04 17.66
C LEU A 116 -9.46 11.72 16.40
N TRP A 117 -8.80 11.28 15.33
CA TRP A 117 -9.46 10.88 14.10
C TRP A 117 -8.63 9.93 13.26
N ASN A 118 -9.32 9.07 12.49
CA ASN A 118 -8.69 8.14 11.55
C ASN A 118 -9.58 7.88 10.34
N THR A 119 -8.98 7.26 9.33
CA THR A 119 -9.71 6.67 8.19
C THR A 119 -9.75 5.16 8.35
N ALA A 120 -10.86 4.53 7.98
CA ALA A 120 -11.09 3.10 8.15
C ALA A 120 -12.23 2.66 7.22
N ASP A 121 -12.21 1.45 6.66
CA ASP A 121 -13.33 0.90 5.88
C ASP A 121 -14.29 0.15 6.84
N ILE A 122 -15.11 0.88 7.59
CA ILE A 122 -15.92 0.34 8.68
C ILE A 122 -17.17 -0.38 8.19
N ASN A 123 -17.56 -0.20 6.92
CA ASN A 123 -18.67 -0.89 6.30
C ASN A 123 -18.24 -1.99 5.30
N GLY A 124 -16.96 -2.05 4.94
CA GLY A 124 -16.39 -3.04 4.03
C GLY A 124 -16.82 -2.82 2.58
N ASP A 125 -17.02 -1.56 2.18
CA ASP A 125 -17.38 -1.20 0.80
C ASP A 125 -16.16 -0.92 -0.10
N GLY A 126 -14.96 -1.04 0.47
CA GLY A 126 -13.67 -0.83 -0.18
C GLY A 126 -13.29 0.63 -0.30
N ARG A 127 -14.00 1.54 0.38
CA ARG A 127 -13.68 2.98 0.48
C ARG A 127 -13.25 3.30 1.90
N SER A 128 -12.41 4.30 2.02
CA SER A 128 -12.02 4.83 3.33
C SER A 128 -13.14 5.70 3.92
N ASP A 129 -13.73 5.25 5.02
CA ASP A 129 -14.62 6.03 5.87
C ASP A 129 -13.83 6.87 6.87
N TYR A 130 -14.51 7.80 7.53
CA TYR A 130 -13.90 8.69 8.51
C TYR A 130 -14.51 8.48 9.88
N VAL A 131 -13.65 8.35 10.88
CA VAL A 131 -14.03 8.21 12.28
C VAL A 131 -13.29 9.27 13.11
N TRP A 132 -13.98 9.93 14.03
CA TRP A 132 -13.37 10.93 14.92
C TRP A 132 -14.05 11.06 16.28
N ALA A 133 -13.34 11.68 17.22
CA ALA A 133 -13.82 12.01 18.55
C ALA A 133 -14.57 13.35 18.48
N GLY A 134 -15.90 13.30 18.48
CA GLY A 134 -16.76 14.46 18.40
C GLY A 134 -17.21 14.96 19.77
N GLY A 135 -17.26 16.27 19.98
CA GLY A 135 -17.74 16.87 21.23
C GLY A 135 -17.02 18.18 21.58
N THR A 136 -17.41 18.80 22.70
CA THR A 136 -16.80 20.07 23.16
C THR A 136 -15.57 19.85 24.05
N SER A 137 -15.40 18.65 24.59
CA SER A 137 -14.28 18.24 25.43
C SER A 137 -14.12 16.72 25.39
N LEU A 138 -12.96 16.18 25.80
CA LEU A 138 -12.77 14.74 25.87
C LEU A 138 -13.75 14.06 26.82
N ALA A 139 -14.11 14.71 27.94
CA ALA A 139 -15.07 14.16 28.89
C ALA A 139 -16.46 13.93 28.27
N SER A 140 -16.82 14.73 27.27
CA SER A 140 -18.08 14.65 26.52
C SER A 140 -17.93 13.98 25.15
N ALA A 141 -16.73 13.49 24.80
CA ALA A 141 -16.46 13.04 23.44
C ALA A 141 -17.15 11.72 23.14
N THR A 142 -17.77 11.63 21.97
CA THR A 142 -18.34 10.40 21.41
C THR A 142 -17.66 10.03 20.10
N ILE A 143 -17.64 8.74 19.76
CA ILE A 143 -17.18 8.29 18.44
C ILE A 143 -18.21 8.73 17.41
N ARG A 144 -17.76 9.43 16.38
CA ARG A 144 -18.56 9.86 15.26
C ARG A 144 -17.94 9.38 13.97
N TYR A 145 -18.76 9.14 12.96
CA TYR A 145 -18.26 8.73 11.67
C TYR A 145 -19.07 9.28 10.49
N ARG A 146 -18.48 9.21 9.30
CA ARG A 146 -19.14 9.39 8.01
C ARG A 146 -18.59 8.34 7.05
N LEU A 147 -19.49 7.73 6.28
CA LEU A 147 -19.11 6.77 5.27
C LEU A 147 -18.58 7.47 4.01
N GLY A 148 -17.58 6.90 3.35
CA GLY A 148 -17.10 7.31 2.05
C GLY A 148 -18.16 7.10 0.96
N LEU A 149 -18.19 7.94 -0.07
CA LEU A 149 -19.19 7.86 -1.13
C LEU A 149 -18.58 7.68 -2.53
N ALA A 150 -19.36 7.05 -3.42
CA ALA A 150 -19.07 6.95 -4.85
C ALA A 150 -18.82 8.32 -5.49
N GLY A 151 -17.67 8.48 -6.15
CA GLY A 151 -17.25 9.73 -6.79
C GLY A 151 -16.56 10.74 -5.87
N GLY A 152 -16.36 10.38 -4.60
CA GLY A 152 -15.68 11.19 -3.59
C GLY A 152 -16.63 11.96 -2.68
N GLY A 153 -16.13 12.33 -1.50
CA GLY A 153 -16.92 12.96 -0.44
C GLY A 153 -17.43 11.96 0.58
N PHE A 154 -18.26 12.45 1.51
CA PHE A 154 -18.70 11.65 2.66
C PHE A 154 -20.19 11.82 2.93
N GLY A 155 -20.79 10.76 3.46
CA GLY A 155 -22.18 10.71 3.88
C GLY A 155 -22.51 11.62 5.07
N PRO A 156 -23.77 11.54 5.56
CA PRO A 156 -24.19 12.26 6.76
C PRO A 156 -23.37 11.81 7.98
N GLU A 157 -23.19 12.74 8.92
CA GLU A 157 -22.56 12.43 10.21
C GLU A 157 -23.45 11.53 11.06
N VAL A 158 -22.84 10.51 11.63
CA VAL A 158 -23.45 9.62 12.61
C VAL A 158 -22.73 9.80 13.95
N ASP A 159 -23.49 10.12 14.99
CA ASP A 159 -23.01 10.08 16.39
C ASP A 159 -23.40 8.74 17.00
N THR A 160 -22.40 7.91 17.31
CA THR A 160 -22.63 6.57 17.88
C THR A 160 -23.11 6.60 19.32
N SER A 161 -23.00 7.76 20.00
CA SER A 161 -23.15 7.89 21.45
C SER A 161 -22.16 7.05 22.28
N ILE A 162 -21.18 6.40 21.65
CA ILE A 162 -20.13 5.63 22.35
C ILE A 162 -19.12 6.62 22.89
N ALA A 163 -19.00 6.72 24.22
CA ALA A 163 -18.07 7.63 24.87
C ALA A 163 -16.61 7.26 24.58
N CYS A 164 -15.82 8.24 24.14
CA CYS A 164 -14.41 8.07 23.79
C CYS A 164 -13.49 9.10 24.49
N PRO A 165 -13.50 9.16 25.84
CA PRO A 165 -12.74 10.18 26.58
C PRO A 165 -11.21 10.04 26.49
N ASN A 166 -10.72 8.95 25.91
CA ASN A 166 -9.30 8.70 25.67
C ASN A 166 -8.96 8.68 24.16
N GLY A 167 -9.87 9.14 23.30
CA GLY A 167 -9.74 9.07 21.84
C GLY A 167 -10.53 7.92 21.20
N ILE A 168 -10.59 7.91 19.86
CA ILE A 168 -11.43 6.97 19.08
C ILE A 168 -10.93 5.53 19.07
N GLY A 169 -9.68 5.28 19.46
CA GLY A 169 -9.07 3.97 19.36
C GLY A 169 -8.37 3.70 18.03
N VAL A 170 -8.18 2.42 17.74
CA VAL A 170 -7.37 1.93 16.63
C VAL A 170 -8.24 1.12 15.66
N PRO A 171 -8.34 1.51 14.37
CA PRO A 171 -8.99 0.69 13.35
C PRO A 171 -8.22 -0.59 13.05
N PHE A 172 -8.91 -1.72 12.85
CA PHE A 172 -8.33 -2.99 12.43
C PHE A 172 -9.42 -4.00 12.09
N ASP A 173 -9.21 -4.87 11.10
CA ASP A 173 -10.11 -6.00 10.84
C ASP A 173 -9.78 -7.17 11.79
N ARG A 174 -10.55 -7.26 12.89
CA ARG A 174 -10.33 -8.24 13.96
C ARG A 174 -10.72 -9.66 13.56
N ASN A 175 -11.83 -9.80 12.85
CA ASN A 175 -12.53 -11.06 12.61
C ASN A 175 -12.32 -11.58 11.17
N GLY A 176 -11.58 -10.84 10.34
CA GLY A 176 -11.35 -11.17 8.93
C GLY A 176 -12.60 -10.95 8.08
N ASP A 177 -13.58 -10.20 8.57
CA ASP A 177 -14.82 -9.94 7.85
C ASP A 177 -14.68 -8.78 6.87
N GLY A 178 -13.46 -8.31 6.61
CA GLY A 178 -13.13 -7.23 5.67
C GLY A 178 -13.77 -5.90 6.00
N ARG A 179 -14.17 -5.69 7.26
CA ARG A 179 -14.54 -4.40 7.82
C ARG A 179 -13.55 -4.04 8.90
N ASP A 180 -13.23 -2.76 8.99
CA ASP A 180 -12.43 -2.26 10.09
C ASP A 180 -13.30 -2.13 11.36
N ASP A 181 -12.90 -2.83 12.41
CA ASP A 181 -13.37 -2.64 13.77
C ASP A 181 -12.55 -1.57 14.49
N LEU A 182 -13.01 -1.08 15.63
CA LEU A 182 -12.25 -0.16 16.48
C LEU A 182 -11.89 -0.79 17.82
N LEU A 183 -10.59 -0.84 18.13
CA LEU A 183 -10.09 -1.15 19.46
C LEU A 183 -10.04 0.13 20.30
N THR A 184 -10.95 0.25 21.27
CA THR A 184 -11.19 1.48 22.05
C THR A 184 -10.82 1.31 23.53
N ILE A 185 -10.55 2.43 24.21
CA ILE A 185 -10.38 2.49 25.67
C ILE A 185 -11.43 3.46 26.26
N PRO A 186 -12.62 2.99 26.63
CA PRO A 186 -13.64 3.80 27.29
C PRO A 186 -13.19 4.29 28.68
N ALA A 187 -14.01 5.14 29.31
CA ALA A 187 -13.76 5.70 30.65
C ALA A 187 -13.43 4.64 31.72
N ALA A 188 -14.02 3.44 31.58
CA ALA A 188 -13.80 2.29 32.45
C ALA A 188 -12.37 1.69 32.34
N ARG A 189 -11.55 2.15 31.38
CA ARG A 189 -10.19 1.67 31.09
C ARG A 189 -10.08 0.17 30.82
N ILE A 190 -11.14 -0.39 30.24
CA ILE A 190 -11.17 -1.78 29.75
C ILE A 190 -11.18 -1.72 28.23
N TRP A 191 -10.17 -2.31 27.59
CA TRP A 191 -10.13 -2.45 26.14
C TRP A 191 -11.43 -3.06 25.63
N THR A 192 -12.06 -2.37 24.68
CA THR A 192 -13.39 -2.71 24.15
C THR A 192 -13.36 -2.61 22.65
N ILE A 193 -13.97 -3.57 21.96
CA ILE A 193 -14.04 -3.58 20.50
C ILE A 193 -15.41 -3.06 20.09
N VAL A 194 -15.41 -2.13 19.14
CA VAL A 194 -16.61 -1.64 18.44
C VAL A 194 -16.56 -2.22 17.04
N PRO A 195 -17.45 -3.17 16.70
CA PRO A 195 -17.37 -3.87 15.43
C PRO A 195 -17.82 -2.98 14.25
N GLY A 196 -17.22 -3.17 13.09
CA GLY A 196 -17.72 -2.69 11.80
C GLY A 196 -18.96 -3.47 11.34
N THR A 197 -19.82 -2.83 10.57
CA THR A 197 -21.11 -3.36 10.08
C THR A 197 -21.46 -2.71 8.76
N ASP A 198 -22.41 -3.27 8.00
CA ASP A 198 -22.88 -2.70 6.72
C ASP A 198 -23.33 -1.23 6.85
N GLY A 199 -23.79 -0.82 8.04
CA GLY A 199 -24.23 0.55 8.34
C GLY A 199 -23.15 1.46 8.95
N GLY A 200 -21.92 0.98 9.10
CA GLY A 200 -20.85 1.64 9.85
C GLY A 200 -20.58 0.95 11.19
N LEU A 201 -20.51 1.68 12.31
CA LEU A 201 -20.12 1.09 13.61
C LEU A 201 -21.30 0.48 14.39
N GLY A 202 -21.08 -0.72 14.92
CA GLY A 202 -22.01 -1.44 15.79
C GLY A 202 -21.89 -1.09 17.29
N CYS A 203 -22.55 -1.88 18.14
CA CYS A 203 -22.49 -1.68 19.58
C CYS A 203 -21.17 -2.21 20.19
N PRO A 204 -20.62 -1.55 21.23
CA PRO A 204 -19.42 -2.04 21.91
C PRO A 204 -19.66 -3.43 22.54
N GLY A 205 -18.78 -4.38 22.22
CA GLY A 205 -18.80 -5.72 22.78
C GLY A 205 -17.61 -5.96 23.71
N HIS A 206 -17.87 -6.58 24.86
CA HIS A 206 -16.82 -7.27 25.61
C HIS A 206 -16.80 -8.71 25.13
N ASP A 207 -15.91 -9.04 24.19
CA ASP A 207 -15.83 -10.42 23.73
C ASP A 207 -14.97 -11.24 24.71
N ARG A 208 -15.62 -12.22 25.35
CA ARG A 208 -14.92 -13.37 25.92
C ARG A 208 -14.50 -14.21 24.73
N SER A 209 -13.20 -14.35 24.50
CA SER A 209 -12.62 -15.07 23.35
C SER A 209 -13.43 -16.30 22.94
N PRO A 210 -13.63 -16.57 21.63
CA PRO A 210 -14.27 -17.79 21.18
C PRO A 210 -13.44 -18.98 21.69
N GLY A 211 -13.99 -19.74 22.65
CA GLY A 211 -13.34 -20.89 23.29
C GLY A 211 -13.17 -20.82 24.81
N ALA A 212 -13.55 -19.72 25.48
CA ALA A 212 -13.60 -19.69 26.94
C ALA A 212 -14.95 -20.22 27.45
N ASP A 213 -14.99 -21.46 27.94
CA ASP A 213 -16.12 -21.94 28.75
C ASP A 213 -16.39 -20.97 29.91
N ALA A 214 -17.66 -20.91 30.34
CA ALA A 214 -18.23 -19.91 31.26
C ALA A 214 -17.50 -19.68 32.60
N ASP A 215 -16.49 -20.50 32.93
CA ASP A 215 -15.68 -20.46 34.15
C ASP A 215 -14.21 -20.01 33.96
N GLY A 216 -13.81 -19.50 32.79
CA GLY A 216 -12.53 -18.79 32.63
C GLY A 216 -11.26 -19.64 32.88
N ARG A 217 -11.34 -20.97 32.72
CA ARG A 217 -10.17 -21.86 32.76
C ARG A 217 -9.82 -22.32 31.35
N LEU A 218 -8.61 -21.99 30.90
CA LEU A 218 -8.01 -22.56 29.69
C LEU A 218 -7.98 -24.08 29.80
N SER A 219 -8.81 -24.75 29.00
CA SER A 219 -8.88 -26.20 28.88
C SER A 219 -7.60 -26.71 28.20
N ARG A 220 -6.69 -27.28 28.99
CA ARG A 220 -5.52 -27.99 28.45
C ARG A 220 -5.95 -29.30 27.77
N PRO A 221 -5.51 -29.60 26.54
CA PRO A 221 -5.77 -30.91 25.94
C PRO A 221 -5.06 -32.00 26.75
N ARG A 222 -5.78 -33.09 27.04
CA ARG A 222 -5.21 -34.28 27.68
C ARG A 222 -4.33 -35.04 26.68
N SER A 223 -3.10 -35.30 27.13
CA SER A 223 -2.17 -36.37 26.73
C SER A 223 -1.36 -36.21 25.43
N GLN A 224 -0.03 -36.04 25.60
CA GLN A 224 0.96 -37.08 25.27
C GLN A 224 2.29 -36.72 25.96
N ARG A 225 2.65 -37.48 27.00
CA ARG A 225 3.98 -37.40 27.61
C ARG A 225 5.00 -38.05 26.67
N ARG A 226 5.79 -37.25 25.95
CA ARG A 226 7.12 -37.68 25.47
C ARG A 226 8.19 -36.76 26.05
N ARG A 227 9.04 -37.37 26.90
CA ARG A 227 10.28 -36.76 27.41
C ARG A 227 11.22 -36.49 26.22
N SER A 228 11.57 -35.24 25.96
CA SER A 228 12.75 -34.91 25.15
C SER A 228 13.77 -34.13 25.97
N ARG A 229 15.04 -34.45 25.70
CA ARG A 229 16.23 -34.11 26.49
C ARG A 229 16.64 -32.66 26.27
N ARG A 230 17.25 -32.07 27.30
CA ARG A 230 17.86 -30.75 27.33
C ARG A 230 18.82 -30.54 26.15
N HIS A 231 18.55 -29.56 25.28
CA HIS A 231 19.57 -28.99 24.41
C HIS A 231 20.38 -27.94 25.18
N ARG A 232 21.69 -28.13 25.13
CA ARG A 232 22.74 -27.39 25.82
C ARG A 232 23.03 -26.10 25.04
N LEU A 233 22.85 -24.93 25.66
CA LEU A 233 23.27 -23.63 25.12
C LEU A 233 24.79 -23.60 24.90
N VAL A 234 25.19 -23.24 23.68
CA VAL A 234 26.58 -22.92 23.31
C VAL A 234 26.92 -21.54 23.87
N ARG A 235 28.06 -21.43 24.57
CA ARG A 235 28.66 -20.17 25.03
C ARG A 235 29.67 -19.67 24.01
N THR A 236 29.68 -18.37 23.74
CA THR A 236 30.84 -17.64 23.21
C THR A 236 31.32 -16.61 24.24
N PRO A 237 32.65 -16.42 24.42
CA PRO A 237 33.19 -15.46 25.39
C PRO A 237 33.72 -14.16 24.74
N GLY A 238 33.54 -13.04 25.46
CA GLY A 238 34.51 -11.94 25.55
C GLY A 238 34.38 -10.75 24.59
N PHE A 239 34.05 -9.56 25.12
CA PHE A 239 34.94 -8.40 25.06
C PHE A 239 34.58 -7.33 26.12
N LEU A 240 35.62 -6.73 26.70
CA LEU A 240 35.68 -5.79 27.83
C LEU A 240 35.27 -4.36 27.41
N GLN A 241 34.38 -3.71 28.15
CA GLN A 241 34.65 -2.63 29.13
C GLN A 241 34.99 -1.27 28.51
N GLN A 242 34.01 -0.35 28.52
CA GLN A 242 34.19 1.06 28.91
C GLN A 242 32.84 1.66 29.36
N GLN A 243 32.88 2.35 30.50
CA GLN A 243 31.86 3.23 31.13
C GLN A 243 32.67 4.47 31.59
N PRO A 244 32.10 5.69 31.76
CA PRO A 244 30.76 5.91 32.31
C PRO A 244 29.94 7.09 31.74
N GLY A 245 28.61 6.95 31.83
CA GLY A 245 27.61 8.02 31.72
C GLY A 245 26.25 7.44 32.13
N ARG A 246 25.59 8.01 33.12
CA ARG A 246 24.46 7.41 33.86
C ARG A 246 23.26 7.10 32.96
N ALA A 247 22.95 5.82 32.77
CA ALA A 247 21.73 5.32 32.12
C ALA A 247 20.75 4.72 33.14
N GLY A 248 19.47 5.05 32.99
CA GLY A 248 18.33 4.65 33.81
C GLY A 248 17.91 3.17 33.68
N PRO A 249 16.65 2.83 34.02
CA PRO A 249 16.29 1.70 34.90
C PRO A 249 16.26 0.30 34.25
N ILE A 250 16.97 0.06 33.15
CA ILE A 250 16.96 -1.26 32.47
C ILE A 250 17.99 -2.24 33.07
N ARG A 251 18.98 -1.75 33.85
CA ARG A 251 20.01 -2.62 34.47
C ARG A 251 19.46 -3.57 35.55
N THR A 252 18.27 -3.33 36.09
CA THR A 252 17.66 -4.19 37.12
C THR A 252 17.05 -5.48 36.54
N CYS A 253 16.75 -5.55 35.24
CA CYS A 253 16.23 -6.79 34.63
C CYS A 253 17.31 -7.86 34.45
N ARG A 254 18.59 -7.49 34.29
CA ARG A 254 19.67 -8.45 34.00
C ARG A 254 19.97 -9.42 35.15
N ARG A 255 19.59 -9.10 36.40
CA ARG A 255 19.79 -9.99 37.58
C ARG A 255 18.58 -10.87 37.92
N ARG A 256 17.37 -10.60 37.41
CA ARG A 256 16.14 -11.35 37.79
C ARG A 256 15.67 -12.40 36.78
N ILE A 257 16.18 -12.38 35.55
CA ILE A 257 15.83 -13.39 34.52
C ILE A 257 16.32 -14.80 34.92
N LEU A 258 17.38 -14.91 35.74
CA LEU A 258 17.87 -16.21 36.25
C LEU A 258 16.95 -16.86 37.31
N ARG A 259 15.85 -16.21 37.74
CA ARG A 259 14.93 -16.74 38.78
C ARG A 259 13.47 -16.90 38.34
N GLY A 260 13.14 -16.72 37.06
CA GLY A 260 11.84 -17.13 36.50
C GLY A 260 10.61 -16.34 36.98
N THR A 261 10.73 -15.06 37.34
CA THR A 261 9.60 -14.24 37.83
C THR A 261 9.48 -12.87 37.15
N CYS A 262 9.71 -12.77 35.83
CA CYS A 262 9.34 -11.56 35.08
C CYS A 262 8.10 -11.85 34.23
N ASP A 263 7.00 -11.22 34.60
CA ASP A 263 5.78 -11.09 33.80
C ASP A 263 5.87 -9.74 33.06
N PRO A 264 6.01 -9.72 31.72
CA PRO A 264 6.23 -8.49 30.96
C PRO A 264 5.06 -7.50 31.05
N LEU A 265 3.87 -7.94 31.50
CA LEU A 265 2.69 -7.09 31.64
C LEU A 265 2.66 -6.27 32.96
N ARG A 266 3.50 -6.60 33.94
CA ARG A 266 3.47 -5.95 35.27
C ARG A 266 4.39 -4.74 35.42
N ALA A 267 5.21 -4.41 34.42
CA ALA A 267 6.09 -3.23 34.46
C ALA A 267 5.36 -1.89 34.16
N ILE A 268 4.09 -1.93 33.77
CA ILE A 268 3.29 -0.75 33.40
C ILE A 268 2.63 -0.08 34.64
N GLY A 269 2.73 -0.71 35.81
CA GLY A 269 2.09 -0.23 37.04
C GLY A 269 3.05 0.49 37.98
N SER A 270 2.82 1.78 38.21
CA SER A 270 3.33 2.61 39.32
C SER A 270 4.74 3.20 39.20
N GLY A 271 4.91 4.14 38.28
CA GLY A 271 5.96 5.15 38.36
C GLY A 271 5.43 6.48 37.82
N ARG A 272 5.27 7.50 38.67
CA ARG A 272 5.09 8.88 38.20
C ARG A 272 6.41 9.30 37.53
N VAL A 273 6.51 9.11 36.22
CA VAL A 273 7.59 9.68 35.40
C VAL A 273 7.18 11.11 35.07
N ARG A 274 8.04 12.08 35.40
CA ARG A 274 7.75 13.52 35.33
C ARG A 274 8.15 14.19 34.02
N ASP A 275 8.71 13.47 33.05
CA ASP A 275 9.05 14.00 31.73
C ASP A 275 8.42 13.09 30.67
N GLY A 276 7.74 13.66 29.68
CA GLY A 276 6.87 12.96 28.72
C GLY A 276 7.59 12.09 27.67
N THR A 277 8.31 11.06 28.10
CA THR A 277 9.09 10.16 27.25
C THR A 277 8.45 8.77 27.08
N GLY A 278 7.14 8.74 26.80
CA GLY A 278 6.47 7.52 26.35
C GLY A 278 6.63 7.36 24.84
N GLY A 279 7.13 6.22 24.39
CA GLY A 279 7.34 5.95 22.96
C GLY A 279 6.05 6.01 22.15
N HIS A 280 6.09 6.68 20.99
CA HIS A 280 4.97 6.76 20.05
C HIS A 280 5.11 5.68 18.97
N VAL A 281 4.00 5.05 18.56
CA VAL A 281 3.98 4.15 17.39
C VAL A 281 4.21 4.99 16.12
N PRO A 282 5.25 4.71 15.31
CA PRO A 282 5.40 5.33 13.99
C PRO A 282 4.26 4.91 13.06
N GLY A 283 3.72 5.85 12.28
CA GLY A 283 2.53 5.63 11.46
C GLY A 283 1.22 5.90 12.21
N ARG A 284 0.09 5.67 11.53
CA ARG A 284 -1.22 5.78 12.18
C ARG A 284 -1.57 4.47 12.87
N PRO A 285 -2.25 4.52 14.02
CA PRO A 285 -2.79 3.32 14.62
C PRO A 285 -3.69 2.59 13.61
N GLY A 286 -3.49 1.29 13.44
CA GLY A 286 -4.30 0.45 12.55
C GLY A 286 -3.70 0.23 11.17
N GLN A 287 -2.61 0.92 10.84
CA GLN A 287 -1.81 0.52 9.67
C GLN A 287 -1.26 -0.88 9.93
N ARG A 288 -1.54 -1.80 9.01
CA ARG A 288 -0.88 -3.11 8.98
C ARG A 288 0.58 -2.85 8.63
N ILE A 289 1.48 -3.28 9.49
CA ILE A 289 2.92 -3.09 9.33
C ILE A 289 3.50 -4.47 9.12
N ASP A 290 4.01 -4.74 7.93
CA ASP A 290 4.73 -5.99 7.63
C ASP A 290 6.07 -5.59 6.98
N LEU A 291 7.06 -5.37 7.84
CA LEU A 291 8.40 -4.92 7.46
C LEU A 291 9.25 -6.03 6.85
N ASP A 292 8.90 -7.28 7.14
CA ASP A 292 9.61 -8.44 6.62
C ASP A 292 8.78 -9.27 5.64
N GLY A 293 7.62 -8.78 5.19
CA GLY A 293 6.84 -9.38 4.12
C GLY A 293 6.45 -10.84 4.39
N ASP A 294 6.45 -11.28 5.65
CA ASP A 294 6.14 -12.66 6.03
C ASP A 294 4.63 -12.89 6.23
N GLY A 295 3.84 -11.82 6.08
CA GLY A 295 2.40 -11.78 6.25
C GLY A 295 1.97 -11.64 7.71
N THR A 296 2.90 -11.53 8.66
CA THR A 296 2.61 -11.19 10.06
C THR A 296 2.83 -9.70 10.29
N GLU A 297 2.05 -9.13 11.22
CA GLU A 297 2.14 -7.70 11.51
C GLU A 297 3.13 -7.43 12.65
N GLU A 298 3.99 -6.43 12.47
CA GLU A 298 4.87 -5.89 13.49
C GLU A 298 4.27 -4.69 14.22
N LEU A 299 4.56 -4.62 15.52
CA LEU A 299 4.43 -3.36 16.24
C LEU A 299 5.75 -2.60 16.20
N LEU A 300 5.70 -1.35 15.74
CA LEU A 300 6.80 -0.40 15.86
C LEU A 300 6.58 0.53 17.04
N MET A 301 7.61 0.71 17.86
CA MET A 301 7.60 1.70 18.94
C MET A 301 8.85 2.57 18.84
N ASN A 302 8.68 3.88 18.70
CA ASN A 302 9.79 4.81 18.78
C ASN A 302 10.19 5.00 20.25
N GLU A 303 11.42 4.62 20.61
CA GLU A 303 12.04 4.97 21.88
C GLU A 303 13.34 5.70 21.56
N GLU A 304 13.34 7.04 21.64
CA GLU A 304 14.54 7.89 21.70
C GLU A 304 15.73 7.33 20.87
N TYR A 305 15.74 7.57 19.55
CA TYR A 305 16.74 7.07 18.58
C TYR A 305 16.65 5.57 18.21
N THR A 306 15.65 4.86 18.71
CA THR A 306 15.45 3.44 18.41
C THR A 306 14.01 3.15 18.00
N ILE A 307 13.84 2.07 17.25
CA ILE A 307 12.54 1.47 17.01
C ILE A 307 12.56 0.05 17.57
N ALA A 308 11.69 -0.22 18.55
CA ALA A 308 11.43 -1.58 18.99
C ALA A 308 10.46 -2.24 18.01
N ARG A 309 10.82 -3.46 17.59
CA ARG A 309 10.02 -4.34 16.75
C ARG A 309 9.55 -5.52 17.57
N ILE A 310 8.25 -5.76 17.55
CA ILE A 310 7.63 -6.88 18.25
C ILE A 310 6.75 -7.61 17.25
N SER A 311 7.10 -8.87 16.97
CA SER A 311 6.23 -9.80 16.24
C SER A 311 5.93 -11.04 17.10
N ALA A 312 5.05 -11.92 16.61
CA ALA A 312 4.76 -13.18 17.30
C ALA A 312 5.98 -14.11 17.38
N ARG A 313 6.99 -13.90 16.52
CA ARG A 313 8.16 -14.78 16.37
C ARG A 313 9.46 -14.13 16.84
N GLU A 314 9.57 -12.80 16.77
CA GLU A 314 10.81 -12.09 17.01
C GLU A 314 10.63 -10.79 17.81
N TYR A 315 11.71 -10.40 18.50
CA TYR A 315 11.86 -9.10 19.14
C TYR A 315 13.21 -8.52 18.73
N ALA A 316 13.21 -7.32 18.19
CA ALA A 316 14.43 -6.60 17.82
C ALA A 316 14.34 -5.14 18.23
N THR A 317 15.49 -4.51 18.44
CA THR A 317 15.58 -3.06 18.64
C THR A 317 16.54 -2.54 17.59
N GLU A 318 16.01 -1.70 16.71
CA GLU A 318 16.79 -1.06 15.66
C GLU A 318 17.33 0.26 16.16
N PHE A 319 18.61 0.51 15.87
CA PHE A 319 19.28 1.74 16.23
C PHE A 319 19.39 2.65 15.02
N PHE A 320 19.11 3.93 15.24
CA PHE A 320 19.35 4.99 14.26
C PHE A 320 20.68 5.67 14.57
N ASP A 321 21.32 6.22 13.54
CA ASP A 321 22.59 6.96 13.65
C ASP A 321 22.43 8.30 14.40
N GLY A 322 21.20 8.77 14.56
CA GLY A 322 20.86 9.90 15.41
C GLY A 322 19.36 10.16 15.49
N SER A 323 18.97 11.32 16.03
CA SER A 323 17.56 11.56 16.36
C SER A 323 16.78 11.62 15.07
N PHE A 324 15.55 11.16 15.13
CA PHE A 324 14.60 11.38 14.06
C PHE A 324 13.29 11.92 14.61
N TYR A 325 12.57 12.61 13.72
CA TYR A 325 11.30 13.24 14.02
C TYR A 325 10.28 12.83 12.97
N GLY A 326 9.04 12.65 13.42
CA GLY A 326 8.00 12.09 12.57
C GLY A 326 8.36 10.69 12.06
N GLY A 327 7.68 10.27 11.02
CA GLY A 327 7.87 8.97 10.39
C GLY A 327 6.63 8.58 9.61
N VAL A 328 6.82 7.94 8.47
CA VAL A 328 5.72 7.36 7.69
C VAL A 328 6.16 6.03 7.09
N LEU A 329 5.25 5.07 7.12
CA LEU A 329 5.39 3.76 6.51
C LEU A 329 4.74 3.80 5.13
N PHE A 330 5.40 3.19 4.16
CA PHE A 330 5.05 3.29 2.74
C PHE A 330 5.84 2.28 1.90
N ASP A 331 5.46 2.06 0.65
CA ASP A 331 6.23 1.24 -0.30
C ASP A 331 7.02 2.14 -1.27
N PHE A 332 8.28 2.42 -0.95
CA PHE A 332 9.12 3.38 -1.68
C PHE A 332 9.58 2.86 -3.03
N ASN A 333 9.82 1.56 -3.15
CA ASN A 333 10.40 0.94 -4.33
C ASN A 333 9.42 0.06 -5.12
N GLY A 334 8.18 -0.07 -4.66
CA GLY A 334 7.11 -0.80 -5.34
C GLY A 334 7.27 -2.31 -5.25
N ASP A 335 7.96 -2.82 -4.22
CA ASP A 335 8.20 -4.25 -4.04
C ASP A 335 7.18 -4.95 -3.14
N GLY A 336 6.20 -4.19 -2.64
CA GLY A 336 5.12 -4.68 -1.79
C GLY A 336 5.51 -4.84 -0.32
N CYS A 337 6.73 -4.47 0.07
CA CYS A 337 7.17 -4.47 1.45
C CYS A 337 7.09 -3.08 2.07
N THR A 338 6.98 -3.06 3.40
CA THR A 338 6.89 -1.79 4.12
C THR A 338 8.29 -1.17 4.29
N ASP A 339 8.48 0.02 3.75
CA ASP A 339 9.62 0.91 3.95
C ASP A 339 9.30 1.98 5.01
N TYR A 340 10.32 2.77 5.39
CA TYR A 340 10.15 3.83 6.37
C TYR A 340 10.90 5.11 6.04
N ALA A 341 10.16 6.20 5.95
CA ALA A 341 10.69 7.54 5.77
C ALA A 341 10.62 8.35 7.07
N TYR A 342 11.65 9.15 7.35
CA TYR A 342 11.69 10.01 8.54
C TYR A 342 12.53 11.26 8.35
N LYS A 343 12.32 12.26 9.23
CA LYS A 343 13.19 13.44 9.32
C LYS A 343 14.37 13.16 10.21
N HIS A 344 15.59 13.19 9.69
CA HIS A 344 16.79 13.05 10.50
C HIS A 344 17.16 14.38 11.20
N TYR A 345 17.85 14.30 12.35
CA TYR A 345 18.25 15.48 13.13
C TYR A 345 19.13 16.48 12.36
N THR A 346 19.79 16.03 11.28
CA THR A 346 20.54 16.89 10.36
C THR A 346 19.66 17.63 9.34
N ASN A 347 18.34 17.62 9.52
CA ASN A 347 17.36 18.21 8.59
C ASN A 347 17.47 17.64 7.18
N ARG A 348 17.52 16.30 7.09
CA ARG A 348 17.45 15.58 5.82
C ARG A 348 16.37 14.52 5.88
N LEU A 349 15.72 14.31 4.75
CA LEU A 349 14.85 13.16 4.55
C LEU A 349 15.73 11.89 4.51
N ARG A 350 15.31 10.86 5.24
CA ARG A 350 15.91 9.52 5.18
C ARG A 350 14.82 8.54 4.83
N VAL A 351 15.18 7.54 4.03
CA VAL A 351 14.33 6.39 3.73
C VAL A 351 15.13 5.14 4.00
N ARG A 352 14.60 4.24 4.81
CA ARG A 352 15.14 2.90 4.99
C ARG A 352 14.30 1.94 4.16
N ILE A 353 14.98 1.09 3.41
CA ILE A 353 14.35 0.09 2.56
C ILE A 353 14.18 -1.23 3.33
N GLY A 354 12.96 -1.75 3.34
CA GLY A 354 12.58 -3.06 3.80
C GLY A 354 13.22 -4.13 2.92
N GLY A 355 13.60 -5.25 3.53
CA GLY A 355 14.34 -6.29 2.82
C GLY A 355 13.49 -7.42 2.26
N CYS A 356 12.16 -7.42 2.46
CA CYS A 356 11.24 -8.50 2.08
C CYS A 356 11.74 -9.89 2.46
N GLY A 357 11.38 -10.37 3.65
CA GLY A 357 11.78 -11.65 4.25
C GLY A 357 12.86 -11.48 5.32
N LEU A 358 13.55 -10.33 5.30
CA LEU A 358 14.40 -9.87 6.38
C LEU A 358 14.19 -8.36 6.58
N PRO A 359 13.83 -7.94 7.79
CA PRO A 359 13.57 -6.53 8.06
C PRO A 359 14.87 -5.71 8.00
N TRP A 360 14.80 -4.54 7.35
CA TRP A 360 15.89 -3.57 7.23
C TRP A 360 17.22 -4.11 6.67
N SER A 361 17.20 -5.19 5.89
CA SER A 361 18.39 -5.62 5.14
C SER A 361 18.65 -4.77 3.88
N GLY A 362 17.74 -3.86 3.55
CA GLY A 362 17.92 -2.86 2.50
C GLY A 362 18.79 -1.67 2.94
N PRO A 363 19.26 -0.84 1.99
CA PRO A 363 20.05 0.33 2.29
C PRO A 363 19.21 1.43 2.97
N GLU A 364 19.90 2.32 3.70
CA GLU A 364 19.33 3.61 4.07
C GLU A 364 19.74 4.67 3.05
N LEU A 365 18.76 5.32 2.44
CA LEU A 365 18.95 6.37 1.46
C LEU A 365 19.02 7.73 2.15
N GLN A 366 19.98 8.55 1.71
CA GLN A 366 20.08 9.94 2.11
C GLN A 366 19.37 10.84 1.11
N GLY A 367 18.30 11.47 1.57
CA GLY A 367 17.51 12.39 0.76
C GLY A 367 17.98 13.85 0.80
N PRO A 368 17.18 14.72 0.15
CA PRO A 368 17.38 16.17 0.15
C PRO A 368 17.23 16.78 1.54
N VAL A 369 17.67 18.04 1.65
CA VAL A 369 17.49 18.86 2.86
C VAL A 369 16.00 19.13 3.07
N TRP A 370 15.54 18.98 4.30
CA TRP A 370 14.18 19.21 4.73
C TRP A 370 14.20 19.87 6.11
N THR A 371 13.91 21.17 6.15
CA THR A 371 14.05 22.00 7.37
C THR A 371 12.70 22.26 8.04
N GLU A 372 11.59 22.02 7.35
CA GLU A 372 10.24 22.31 7.79
C GLU A 372 9.71 21.30 8.83
N ALA A 373 8.48 21.49 9.31
CA ALA A 373 7.87 20.61 10.32
C ALA A 373 7.78 19.16 9.81
N ALA A 374 7.97 18.19 10.71
CA ALA A 374 7.98 16.75 10.40
C ALA A 374 6.58 16.15 10.18
N ILE A 375 5.78 16.79 9.31
CA ILE A 375 4.45 16.31 8.91
C ILE A 375 4.59 15.72 7.51
N LEU A 376 4.37 14.40 7.42
CA LEU A 376 4.49 13.61 6.20
C LEU A 376 3.22 12.80 5.96
N SER A 377 2.92 12.55 4.70
CA SER A 377 1.97 11.53 4.27
C SER A 377 2.55 10.81 3.06
N ALA A 378 2.27 9.52 2.93
CA ALA A 378 2.73 8.74 1.79
C ALA A 378 1.55 8.44 0.84
N LEU A 379 1.69 8.76 -0.44
CA LEU A 379 0.73 8.42 -1.49
C LEU A 379 1.43 8.31 -2.84
N ASP A 380 0.94 7.45 -3.73
CA ASP A 380 1.39 7.40 -5.12
C ASP A 380 0.88 8.65 -5.87
N TRP A 381 1.76 9.64 -6.05
CA TRP A 381 1.40 10.94 -6.61
C TRP A 381 1.31 10.91 -8.13
N ASN A 382 2.10 10.06 -8.80
CA ASN A 382 2.24 10.01 -10.26
C ASN A 382 1.66 8.74 -10.90
N GLY A 383 1.17 7.78 -10.11
CA GLY A 383 0.62 6.51 -10.53
C GLY A 383 1.67 5.44 -10.88
N ASP A 384 2.93 5.62 -10.50
CA ASP A 384 4.02 4.70 -10.84
C ASP A 384 4.05 3.43 -9.99
N GLY A 385 3.12 3.30 -9.04
CA GLY A 385 2.99 2.14 -8.16
C GLY A 385 3.94 2.19 -6.97
N ARG A 386 4.69 3.27 -6.79
CA ARG A 386 5.46 3.57 -5.59
C ARG A 386 4.78 4.67 -4.82
N ASP A 387 4.99 4.63 -3.52
CA ASP A 387 4.50 5.66 -2.64
C ASP A 387 5.47 6.84 -2.61
N ASP A 388 4.98 8.02 -2.97
CA ASP A 388 5.69 9.28 -2.85
C ASP A 388 5.41 9.94 -1.50
N LEU A 389 6.23 10.94 -1.13
CA LEU A 389 6.13 11.59 0.17
C LEU A 389 5.64 13.03 0.03
N LEU A 390 4.43 13.28 0.53
CA LEU A 390 3.87 14.62 0.68
C LEU A 390 4.36 15.22 2.00
N LEU A 391 5.08 16.35 1.91
CA LEU A 391 5.69 17.04 3.05
C LEU A 391 5.04 18.39 3.27
N ARG A 392 4.83 18.76 4.53
CA ARG A 392 4.36 20.11 4.85
C ARG A 392 5.51 21.12 4.79
N SER A 393 5.33 22.21 4.06
CA SER A 393 6.22 23.38 4.12
C SER A 393 5.63 24.53 4.95
N ALA A 394 6.14 25.76 4.80
CA ALA A 394 5.61 26.93 5.47
C ALA A 394 4.20 27.34 4.99
N THR A 395 3.86 27.09 3.73
CA THR A 395 2.60 27.53 3.11
C THR A 395 1.92 26.43 2.30
N ASN A 396 2.68 25.74 1.46
CA ASN A 396 2.18 24.73 0.53
C ASN A 396 2.58 23.32 0.96
N TRP A 397 1.89 22.33 0.43
CA TRP A 397 2.40 20.98 0.36
C TRP A 397 3.55 20.91 -0.64
N ARG A 398 4.56 20.12 -0.30
CA ARG A 398 5.67 19.75 -1.17
C ARG A 398 5.65 18.25 -1.41
N ILE A 399 6.27 17.80 -2.48
CA ILE A 399 6.32 16.38 -2.86
C ILE A 399 7.78 15.96 -3.06
N ALA A 400 8.17 14.86 -2.44
CA ALA A 400 9.38 14.11 -2.79
C ALA A 400 8.93 12.85 -3.52
N LEU A 401 9.27 12.76 -4.81
CA LEU A 401 8.98 11.58 -5.61
C LEU A 401 9.88 10.41 -5.23
N SER A 402 9.41 9.19 -5.40
CA SER A 402 10.12 7.97 -5.10
C SER A 402 10.69 7.37 -6.38
N ALA A 403 12.01 7.51 -6.58
CA ALA A 403 12.66 6.88 -7.73
C ALA A 403 13.03 5.41 -7.48
N GLY A 404 12.58 4.81 -6.37
CA GLY A 404 12.77 3.40 -6.02
C GLY A 404 14.18 3.04 -5.53
N ASP A 405 15.20 3.79 -5.93
CA ASP A 405 16.57 3.66 -5.42
C ASP A 405 17.19 4.98 -4.95
N SER A 406 16.48 6.09 -5.15
CA SER A 406 16.97 7.43 -4.89
C SER A 406 15.84 8.42 -4.66
N LEU A 407 16.16 9.52 -3.97
CA LEU A 407 15.22 10.58 -3.64
C LEU A 407 15.57 11.83 -4.47
N PRO A 408 14.80 12.16 -5.51
CA PRO A 408 14.93 13.41 -6.25
C PRO A 408 14.69 14.63 -5.38
N ALA A 409 14.91 15.82 -5.95
CA ALA A 409 14.67 17.08 -5.26
C ALA A 409 13.19 17.24 -4.87
N ILE A 410 12.95 17.78 -3.66
CA ILE A 410 11.61 18.12 -3.19
C ILE A 410 11.06 19.26 -4.04
N ALA A 411 9.87 19.07 -4.62
CA ALA A 411 9.17 20.06 -5.42
C ALA A 411 8.01 20.70 -4.66
N ASP A 412 7.70 21.97 -4.98
CA ASP A 412 6.47 22.62 -4.50
C ASP A 412 5.29 22.18 -5.37
N THR A 413 4.20 21.75 -4.73
CA THR A 413 2.98 21.33 -5.45
C THR A 413 2.11 22.50 -5.85
N GLY A 414 2.32 23.68 -5.26
CA GLY A 414 1.45 24.85 -5.38
C GLY A 414 0.14 24.74 -4.60
N ILE A 415 -0.11 23.60 -3.93
CA ILE A 415 -1.33 23.35 -3.16
C ILE A 415 -1.13 23.88 -1.74
N PRO A 416 -1.92 24.88 -1.29
CA PRO A 416 -1.82 25.39 0.08
C PRO A 416 -2.19 24.29 1.08
N HIS A 417 -1.40 24.11 2.13
CA HIS A 417 -1.79 23.21 3.22
C HIS A 417 -2.83 23.86 4.14
N GLY A 418 -3.08 25.17 4.03
CA GLY A 418 -4.20 25.87 4.66
C GLY A 418 -4.29 25.70 6.18
N GLY A 419 -3.14 25.62 6.85
CA GLY A 419 -3.05 25.36 8.29
C GLY A 419 -3.31 23.92 8.74
N ALA A 420 -3.33 22.95 7.83
CA ALA A 420 -3.53 21.54 8.18
C ALA A 420 -2.48 21.05 9.19
N GLU A 421 -2.98 20.45 10.27
CA GLU A 421 -2.17 19.94 11.38
C GLU A 421 -1.83 18.45 11.18
N ALA A 422 -2.57 17.77 10.30
CA ALA A 422 -2.33 16.40 9.91
C ALA A 422 -2.83 16.12 8.48
N ALA A 423 -2.21 15.13 7.83
CA ALA A 423 -2.52 14.64 6.50
C ALA A 423 -2.57 13.10 6.50
N VAL A 424 -3.42 12.53 5.63
CA VAL A 424 -3.56 11.08 5.41
C VAL A 424 -3.79 10.82 3.96
N ALA A 425 -3.19 9.75 3.48
CA ALA A 425 -3.52 9.14 2.20
C ALA A 425 -4.56 8.04 2.42
N ALA A 426 -5.73 8.19 1.82
CA ALA A 426 -6.85 7.26 1.98
C ALA A 426 -7.67 7.24 0.69
N ASP A 427 -8.16 6.08 0.28
CA ASP A 427 -8.95 5.96 -0.95
C ASP A 427 -10.43 6.22 -0.64
N ALA A 428 -10.83 7.50 -0.62
CA ALA A 428 -12.17 7.90 -0.19
C ALA A 428 -13.23 7.67 -1.28
N ASN A 429 -12.83 7.70 -2.55
CA ASN A 429 -13.71 7.48 -3.69
C ASN A 429 -13.68 6.04 -4.23
N GLY A 430 -12.85 5.16 -3.65
CA GLY A 430 -12.75 3.75 -3.98
C GLY A 430 -12.20 3.50 -5.39
N ASP A 431 -11.41 4.40 -5.98
CA ASP A 431 -10.85 4.21 -7.32
C ASP A 431 -9.46 3.53 -7.31
N GLY A 432 -8.95 3.19 -6.14
CA GLY A 432 -7.68 2.49 -5.97
C GLY A 432 -6.50 3.45 -5.97
N LEU A 433 -6.78 4.75 -5.91
CA LEU A 433 -5.81 5.82 -5.85
C LEU A 433 -5.98 6.51 -4.51
N ARG A 434 -4.89 6.66 -3.76
CA ARG A 434 -5.00 7.25 -2.42
C ARG A 434 -5.17 8.76 -2.53
N ASP A 435 -6.31 9.24 -2.04
CA ASP A 435 -6.67 10.64 -1.95
C ASP A 435 -6.00 11.31 -0.74
N LEU A 436 -5.94 12.64 -0.76
CA LEU A 436 -5.42 13.42 0.36
C LEU A 436 -6.55 13.89 1.27
N VAL A 437 -6.47 13.45 2.51
CA VAL A 437 -7.30 13.86 3.62
C VAL A 437 -6.50 14.75 4.55
N THR A 438 -7.03 15.92 4.89
CA THR A 438 -6.41 16.80 5.89
C THR A 438 -7.42 17.29 6.90
N ARG A 439 -6.92 17.67 8.08
CA ARG A 439 -7.71 18.37 9.10
C ARG A 439 -7.09 19.74 9.37
N ALA A 440 -7.91 20.78 9.27
CA ALA A 440 -7.52 22.16 9.54
C ALA A 440 -8.68 22.92 10.19
N GLY A 441 -8.44 23.57 11.34
CA GLY A 441 -9.47 24.35 12.03
C GLY A 441 -10.72 23.54 12.42
N GLY A 442 -10.55 22.23 12.71
CA GLY A 442 -11.64 21.31 13.00
C GLY A 442 -12.36 20.71 11.77
N GLN A 443 -12.15 21.28 10.58
CA GLN A 443 -12.77 20.81 9.34
C GLN A 443 -11.92 19.72 8.67
N PHE A 444 -12.57 18.67 8.18
CA PHE A 444 -11.94 17.72 7.26
C PHE A 444 -11.98 18.29 5.84
N ARG A 445 -10.88 18.11 5.12
CA ARG A 445 -10.74 18.52 3.72
C ARG A 445 -10.25 17.33 2.92
N LEU A 446 -10.90 17.06 1.80
CA LEU A 446 -10.57 15.97 0.88
C LEU A 446 -10.16 16.56 -0.47
N ARG A 447 -9.06 16.04 -1.01
CA ARG A 447 -8.64 16.25 -2.39
C ARG A 447 -8.44 14.88 -3.02
N LEU A 448 -9.20 14.60 -4.07
CA LEU A 448 -9.07 13.34 -4.78
C LEU A 448 -7.75 13.26 -5.55
N ARG A 449 -7.19 12.06 -5.70
CA ARG A 449 -6.07 11.82 -6.62
C ARG A 449 -6.53 12.11 -8.05
N SER A 450 -5.76 12.91 -8.77
CA SER A 450 -6.10 13.31 -10.15
C SER A 450 -5.96 12.14 -11.12
N GLY A 451 -6.87 12.01 -12.10
CA GLY A 451 -6.76 11.01 -13.16
C GLY A 451 -7.31 9.65 -12.78
N VAL A 452 -6.79 8.59 -13.40
CA VAL A 452 -7.29 7.21 -13.29
C VAL A 452 -6.13 6.23 -13.10
N LYS A 453 -6.40 4.94 -12.83
CA LYS A 453 -5.37 3.91 -12.70
C LYS A 453 -4.59 3.75 -14.01
N PRO A 454 -3.28 4.01 -14.05
CA PRO A 454 -2.54 4.02 -15.31
C PRO A 454 -2.14 2.62 -15.77
N ASP A 455 -1.61 2.55 -16.99
CA ASP A 455 -0.96 1.40 -17.60
C ASP A 455 -1.89 0.19 -17.81
N LEU A 456 -3.20 0.47 -17.87
CA LEU A 456 -4.22 -0.47 -18.33
C LEU A 456 -4.34 -0.39 -19.86
N MET A 457 -4.42 -1.54 -20.54
CA MET A 457 -4.52 -1.60 -22.00
C MET A 457 -5.92 -1.17 -22.46
N LEU A 458 -6.05 -0.07 -23.19
CA LEU A 458 -7.32 0.43 -23.69
C LEU A 458 -7.75 -0.23 -25.00
N ALA A 459 -6.79 -0.61 -25.85
CA ALA A 459 -7.07 -1.30 -27.09
C ALA A 459 -5.94 -2.20 -27.57
N ALA A 460 -6.30 -3.23 -28.31
CA ALA A 460 -5.41 -4.02 -29.16
C ALA A 460 -6.02 -4.07 -30.56
N THR A 461 -5.33 -3.51 -31.55
CA THR A 461 -5.78 -3.49 -32.95
C THR A 461 -4.86 -4.35 -33.78
N ASP A 462 -5.41 -5.38 -34.43
CA ASP A 462 -4.63 -6.28 -35.28
C ASP A 462 -4.22 -5.63 -36.62
N GLY A 463 -3.39 -6.33 -37.39
CA GLY A 463 -2.93 -5.86 -38.69
C GLY A 463 -4.03 -5.71 -39.76
N PHE A 464 -5.25 -6.17 -39.49
CA PHE A 464 -6.41 -6.02 -40.36
C PHE A 464 -7.31 -4.84 -39.93
N GLY A 465 -6.94 -4.12 -38.87
CA GLY A 465 -7.70 -2.99 -38.33
C GLY A 465 -8.87 -3.42 -37.45
N VAL A 466 -8.94 -4.69 -37.04
CA VAL A 466 -9.93 -5.17 -36.06
C VAL A 466 -9.41 -4.85 -34.67
N ALA A 467 -10.18 -4.03 -33.94
CA ALA A 467 -9.80 -3.58 -32.60
C ALA A 467 -10.65 -4.24 -31.53
N ALA A 468 -9.98 -4.83 -30.52
CA ALA A 468 -10.54 -5.10 -29.21
C ALA A 468 -10.33 -3.86 -28.33
N ARG A 469 -11.40 -3.33 -27.72
CA ARG A 469 -11.34 -2.18 -26.81
C ARG A 469 -11.80 -2.58 -25.43
N TYR A 470 -11.13 -2.02 -24.43
CA TYR A 470 -11.30 -2.36 -23.02
C TYR A 470 -11.68 -1.13 -22.21
N THR A 471 -12.61 -1.31 -21.28
CA THR A 471 -12.89 -0.36 -20.22
C THR A 471 -12.68 -1.05 -18.88
N TYR A 472 -12.30 -0.29 -17.87
CA TYR A 472 -12.00 -0.81 -16.54
C TYR A 472 -12.77 -0.05 -15.48
N GLN A 473 -13.11 -0.74 -14.39
CA GLN A 473 -13.65 -0.15 -13.17
C GLN A 473 -13.08 -0.89 -11.94
N PRO A 474 -12.93 -0.20 -10.79
CA PRO A 474 -12.50 -0.84 -9.55
C PRO A 474 -13.57 -1.82 -9.05
N LEU A 475 -13.18 -2.83 -8.26
CA LEU A 475 -14.17 -3.78 -7.70
C LEU A 475 -15.13 -3.11 -6.71
N THR A 476 -14.79 -1.92 -6.17
CA THR A 476 -15.69 -1.09 -5.36
C THR A 476 -16.92 -0.57 -6.14
N ALA A 477 -16.90 -0.64 -7.47
CA ALA A 477 -18.04 -0.26 -8.28
C ALA A 477 -19.13 -1.35 -8.18
N ALA A 478 -20.25 -1.02 -7.53
CA ALA A 478 -21.35 -1.96 -7.26
C ALA A 478 -21.97 -2.63 -8.51
N GLY A 479 -21.76 -2.07 -9.70
CA GLY A 479 -22.19 -2.68 -10.97
C GLY A 479 -21.24 -3.73 -11.54
N ILE A 480 -20.05 -3.88 -10.95
CA ILE A 480 -18.97 -4.76 -11.44
C ILE A 480 -18.78 -5.95 -10.51
N HIS A 481 -18.79 -5.69 -9.20
CA HIS A 481 -18.57 -6.70 -8.19
C HIS A 481 -19.41 -6.38 -6.96
N VAL A 482 -19.98 -7.43 -6.39
CA VAL A 482 -20.69 -7.39 -5.12
C VAL A 482 -19.97 -8.34 -4.21
N ARG A 483 -19.59 -7.83 -3.04
CA ARG A 483 -18.95 -8.60 -1.99
C ARG A 483 -19.73 -9.87 -1.66
N GLY A 484 -19.03 -11.00 -1.57
CA GLY A 484 -19.59 -12.22 -1.02
C GLY A 484 -19.87 -12.08 0.49
N THR A 485 -20.53 -13.08 1.07
CA THR A 485 -20.87 -13.09 2.51
C THR A 485 -20.61 -14.45 3.16
N SER A 486 -19.95 -15.36 2.45
CA SER A 486 -19.84 -16.77 2.83
C SER A 486 -18.41 -17.22 3.02
N ALA A 487 -17.42 -16.32 2.88
CA ALA A 487 -16.04 -16.69 3.09
C ALA A 487 -15.80 -17.14 4.53
N ILE A 488 -15.02 -18.20 4.68
CA ILE A 488 -14.57 -18.71 5.97
C ILE A 488 -13.05 -18.73 5.90
N TYR A 489 -12.39 -18.24 6.96
CA TYR A 489 -10.95 -18.24 7.08
C TYR A 489 -10.33 -19.59 6.60
N PRO A 490 -9.30 -19.56 5.74
CA PRO A 490 -8.49 -18.41 5.35
C PRO A 490 -9.03 -17.60 4.16
N GLU A 491 -10.19 -17.94 3.60
CA GLU A 491 -10.79 -17.16 2.52
C GLU A 491 -11.40 -15.88 3.06
N GLN A 492 -11.36 -14.81 2.27
CA GLN A 492 -11.92 -13.50 2.61
C GLN A 492 -12.80 -12.99 1.47
N ASP A 493 -14.00 -12.52 1.80
CA ASP A 493 -14.87 -11.84 0.86
C ASP A 493 -14.29 -10.44 0.58
N MET A 494 -13.83 -10.19 -0.64
CA MET A 494 -13.13 -8.95 -0.97
C MET A 494 -14.06 -7.94 -1.64
N GLN A 495 -13.99 -6.69 -1.18
CA GLN A 495 -14.47 -5.51 -1.90
C GLN A 495 -13.31 -4.51 -1.81
N THR A 496 -12.58 -4.29 -2.91
CA THR A 496 -11.35 -3.49 -2.85
C THR A 496 -11.14 -2.69 -4.11
N ALA A 497 -10.56 -1.51 -3.95
CA ALA A 497 -10.21 -0.64 -5.05
C ALA A 497 -8.82 -0.94 -5.64
N ALA A 498 -8.00 -1.73 -4.94
CA ALA A 498 -6.67 -2.15 -5.40
C ALA A 498 -6.76 -3.01 -6.67
N THR A 499 -7.85 -3.76 -6.84
CA THR A 499 -8.09 -4.61 -8.00
C THR A 499 -9.09 -3.94 -8.95
N TRP A 500 -8.78 -3.99 -10.23
CA TRP A 500 -9.63 -3.46 -11.29
C TRP A 500 -10.05 -4.59 -12.21
N SER A 501 -11.33 -4.63 -12.56
CA SER A 501 -11.88 -5.61 -13.50
C SER A 501 -12.12 -4.96 -14.85
N GLN A 502 -11.95 -5.76 -15.91
CA GLN A 502 -12.43 -5.38 -17.23
C GLN A 502 -13.95 -5.28 -17.18
N SER A 503 -14.48 -4.05 -17.30
CA SER A 503 -15.92 -3.80 -17.23
C SER A 503 -16.63 -4.06 -18.55
N SER A 504 -15.93 -3.94 -19.69
CA SER A 504 -16.47 -4.34 -20.99
C SER A 504 -15.39 -4.66 -22.02
N MET A 505 -15.77 -5.43 -23.04
CA MET A 505 -15.01 -5.62 -24.26
C MET A 505 -15.90 -5.25 -25.44
N SER A 506 -15.43 -4.39 -26.33
CA SER A 506 -16.08 -4.18 -27.63
C SER A 506 -15.15 -4.55 -28.77
N ARG A 507 -15.75 -5.03 -29.86
CA ARG A 507 -15.05 -5.32 -31.12
C ARG A 507 -15.57 -4.39 -32.19
N THR A 508 -14.66 -3.69 -32.85
CA THR A 508 -14.99 -2.93 -34.05
C THR A 508 -14.62 -3.79 -35.26
N ALA A 509 -15.58 -4.05 -36.16
CA ALA A 509 -15.29 -4.70 -37.44
C ALA A 509 -14.43 -3.76 -38.30
N ALA A 510 -13.48 -4.31 -39.05
CA ALA A 510 -12.68 -3.54 -40.00
C ALA A 510 -13.60 -2.78 -40.96
N ALA A 511 -13.29 -1.52 -41.24
CA ALA A 511 -13.99 -0.75 -42.26
C ALA A 511 -13.89 -1.54 -43.59
N ARG A 512 -15.05 -1.85 -44.21
CA ARG A 512 -15.07 -2.49 -45.53
C ARG A 512 -14.27 -1.63 -46.48
N VAL A 513 -13.12 -2.13 -46.94
CA VAL A 513 -12.37 -1.49 -48.03
C VAL A 513 -13.30 -1.49 -49.24
N PRO A 514 -13.73 -0.33 -49.78
CA PRO A 514 -14.51 -0.33 -51.00
C PRO A 514 -13.65 -0.94 -52.10
N CYS A 515 -14.11 -2.02 -52.72
CA CYS A 515 -13.48 -2.54 -53.91
C CYS A 515 -13.38 -1.41 -54.94
N ARG A 516 -12.17 -0.95 -55.25
CA ARG A 516 -11.96 -0.10 -56.42
C ARG A 516 -12.35 -0.91 -57.65
N PRO A 517 -13.30 -0.46 -58.49
CA PRO A 517 -13.55 -1.14 -59.74
C PRO A 517 -12.30 -1.00 -60.62
N ALA A 518 -11.62 -2.11 -60.86
CA ALA A 518 -10.62 -2.19 -61.91
C ALA A 518 -11.37 -2.18 -63.26
N SER A 519 -11.27 -1.07 -63.98
CA SER A 519 -11.75 -0.99 -65.37
C SER A 519 -10.79 -1.76 -66.28
N ILE A 520 -11.04 -3.05 -66.48
CA ILE A 520 -10.49 -3.82 -67.60
C ILE A 520 -11.66 -4.53 -68.29
N GLY A 521 -11.72 -4.38 -69.61
CA GLY A 521 -12.89 -4.58 -70.46
C GLY A 521 -13.53 -5.97 -70.38
N THR A 522 -14.86 -5.93 -70.49
CA THR A 522 -15.74 -6.97 -71.05
C THR A 522 -15.23 -8.41 -71.03
N LYS A 523 -15.40 -9.08 -69.89
CA LYS A 523 -15.87 -10.47 -69.79
C LYS A 523 -16.23 -10.76 -68.33
N ALA A 524 -17.44 -11.26 -68.13
CA ALA A 524 -17.98 -11.58 -66.81
C ALA A 524 -17.12 -12.64 -66.10
N CYS A 525 -16.62 -12.31 -64.92
CA CYS A 525 -16.19 -13.29 -63.92
C CYS A 525 -17.03 -13.07 -62.67
N ALA A 526 -17.71 -14.13 -62.23
CA ALA A 526 -18.48 -14.15 -60.99
C ALA A 526 -17.55 -13.86 -59.81
N SER A 527 -17.87 -12.82 -59.04
CA SER A 527 -17.32 -12.57 -57.72
C SER A 527 -17.84 -13.63 -56.76
N ILE A 528 -16.97 -14.55 -56.32
CA ILE A 528 -17.25 -15.40 -55.16
C ILE A 528 -16.93 -14.56 -53.92
N CYS A 529 -17.97 -14.06 -53.25
CA CYS A 529 -17.87 -13.54 -51.89
C CYS A 529 -17.81 -14.74 -50.94
N TRP A 530 -16.73 -14.87 -50.16
CA TRP A 530 -16.74 -15.69 -48.96
C TRP A 530 -17.31 -14.83 -47.83
N ASP A 531 -18.59 -15.03 -47.52
CA ASP A 531 -19.17 -14.61 -46.25
C ASP A 531 -18.60 -15.53 -45.15
N ALA A 532 -17.88 -14.95 -44.20
CA ALA A 532 -17.53 -15.61 -42.94
C ALA A 532 -18.19 -14.84 -41.80
N ALA A 533 -19.46 -15.17 -41.55
CA ALA A 533 -20.16 -14.90 -40.30
C ALA A 533 -21.19 -16.02 -40.07
N CYS A 534 -21.07 -16.70 -38.94
CA CYS A 534 -22.22 -17.22 -38.20
C CYS A 534 -22.15 -16.60 -36.80
#